data_AF-A0A8J7F6B9-F1
#
_entry.id   AF-A0A8J7F6B9-F1
#
_cell.length_a   1.000
_cell.length_b   1.000
_cell.length_c   1.000
_cell.angle_alpha   90.00
_cell.angle_beta   90.00
_cell.angle_gamma   90.00
#
_symmetry.space_group_name_H-M   'P 1'
#
loop_
_entity.id
_entity.type
_entity.pdbx_description
1 polymer ?
#
loop_
_entity_poly.entity_id
_entity_poly.type
_entity_poly.pdbx_seq_one_letter_code
_entity_poly.pdbx_strand_id
1 'polypeptide(L)'
;MNIKIEKKQLDNIATWMKPVKETNLPSILKGVFFMDGNPLPDDCITMYNLEWDAQNNTLFLPVFGQLQWTFHNSIQGRLLLISSWLSQFTYKIQFEDDTLKKSQIIPLSFGIPIPRWIVDATMCQDENSHNGDTWKRKNLWFGAIPRFADYTLRRIVDENGNYTTAFKDMLAKVENECLVIARNP
;
A
#
# COMPACT_ATOMS: atom_id res chain seq x y z
N MET A 1 3.65 -21.72 7.96
CA MET A 1 3.58 -21.28 6.56
C MET A 1 4.94 -20.72 6.18
N ASN A 2 5.63 -21.29 5.18
CA ASN A 2 6.89 -20.73 4.71
C ASN A 2 6.60 -19.58 3.73
N ILE A 3 7.15 -18.39 3.99
CA ILE A 3 7.09 -17.28 3.03
C ILE A 3 8.12 -17.51 1.93
N LYS A 4 7.69 -17.49 0.67
CA LYS A 4 8.59 -17.49 -0.48
C LYS A 4 8.87 -16.06 -0.88
N ILE A 5 10.11 -15.59 -0.69
CA ILE A 5 10.52 -14.25 -1.09
C ILE A 5 11.19 -14.33 -2.46
N GLU A 6 10.74 -13.52 -3.41
CA GLU A 6 11.29 -13.43 -4.76
C GLU A 6 11.77 -12.01 -5.06
N LYS A 7 12.72 -11.92 -6.00
CA LYS A 7 13.10 -10.67 -6.63
C LYS A 7 12.22 -10.40 -7.85
N LYS A 8 11.80 -9.15 -8.05
CA LYS A 8 11.07 -8.68 -9.23
C LYS A 8 11.65 -7.35 -9.72
N GLN A 9 11.39 -7.03 -11.00
CA GLN A 9 11.73 -5.74 -11.58
C GLN A 9 10.49 -4.83 -11.57
N LEU A 10 10.66 -3.57 -11.20
CA LEU A 10 9.58 -2.58 -11.11
C LEU A 10 9.21 -2.01 -12.49
N ASP A 11 10.14 -1.99 -13.44
CA ASP A 11 9.92 -1.59 -14.83
C ASP A 11 8.84 -2.39 -15.57
N ASN A 12 8.48 -3.57 -15.06
CA ASN A 12 7.43 -4.43 -15.58
C ASN A 12 6.36 -4.78 -14.54
N ILE A 13 6.18 -3.96 -13.49
CA ILE A 13 5.30 -4.23 -12.34
C ILE A 13 3.87 -4.63 -12.73
N ALA A 14 3.32 -4.08 -13.81
CA ALA A 14 1.97 -4.41 -14.28
C ALA A 14 1.82 -5.88 -14.72
N THR A 15 2.92 -6.56 -15.08
CA THR A 15 2.88 -7.96 -15.55
C THR A 15 2.68 -8.98 -14.43
N TRP A 16 3.08 -8.62 -13.20
CA TRP A 16 3.09 -9.54 -12.06
C TRP A 16 2.29 -9.03 -10.85
N MET A 17 2.17 -7.72 -10.62
CA MET A 17 1.31 -7.14 -9.58
C MET A 17 -0.10 -6.88 -10.14
N LYS A 18 -0.80 -7.97 -10.47
CA LYS A 18 -2.11 -7.97 -11.13
C LYS A 18 -3.18 -8.68 -10.30
N PRO A 19 -4.48 -8.38 -10.52
CA PRO A 19 -5.57 -9.10 -9.85
C PRO A 19 -5.52 -10.60 -10.16
N VAL A 20 -5.86 -11.41 -9.16
CA VAL A 20 -5.91 -12.89 -9.28
C VAL A 20 -7.30 -13.46 -9.12
N LYS A 21 -8.18 -12.65 -8.53
CA LYS A 21 -9.57 -12.94 -8.29
C LYS A 21 -10.33 -11.64 -8.50
N GLU A 22 -11.57 -11.75 -8.94
CA GLU A 22 -12.49 -10.63 -8.83
C GLU A 22 -12.79 -10.37 -7.36
N THR A 23 -12.87 -9.09 -7.03
CA THR A 23 -13.26 -8.56 -5.73
C THR A 23 -14.27 -7.45 -5.95
N ASN A 24 -15.07 -7.15 -4.94
CA ASN A 24 -15.96 -5.99 -4.95
C ASN A 24 -15.22 -4.67 -4.68
N LEU A 25 -13.91 -4.63 -4.94
CA LEU A 25 -13.07 -3.47 -4.71
C LEU A 25 -13.54 -2.30 -5.60
N PRO A 26 -13.80 -1.11 -5.03
CA PRO A 26 -14.14 0.07 -5.81
C PRO A 26 -13.05 0.42 -6.83
N SER A 27 -13.45 0.86 -8.04
CA SER A 27 -12.50 1.22 -9.11
C SER A 27 -11.45 2.24 -8.68
N ILE A 28 -11.80 3.17 -7.78
CA ILE A 28 -10.86 4.18 -7.27
C ILE A 28 -9.70 3.57 -6.46
N LEU A 29 -9.88 2.35 -5.93
CA LEU A 29 -8.86 1.61 -5.17
C LEU A 29 -8.17 0.53 -6.00
N LYS A 30 -8.62 0.30 -7.25
CA LYS A 30 -7.94 -0.60 -8.19
C LYS A 30 -6.70 0.09 -8.76
N GLY A 31 -5.62 -0.66 -8.84
CA GLY A 31 -4.35 -0.16 -9.34
C GLY A 31 -3.14 -0.64 -8.56
N VAL A 32 -1.98 -0.18 -9.00
CA VAL A 32 -0.73 -0.21 -8.23
C VAL A 32 -0.38 1.23 -7.86
N PHE A 33 -0.04 1.45 -6.60
CA PHE A 33 0.25 2.77 -6.04
C PHE A 33 1.68 2.83 -5.54
N PHE A 34 2.42 3.84 -6.00
CA PHE A 34 3.74 4.20 -5.49
C PHE A 34 3.61 5.13 -4.28
N MET A 35 4.33 4.84 -3.20
CA MET A 35 4.35 5.60 -1.95
C MET A 35 5.47 6.67 -1.98
N ASP A 36 5.27 7.72 -2.78
CA ASP A 36 6.24 8.79 -3.00
C ASP A 36 6.56 9.57 -1.72
N GLY A 37 7.80 9.44 -1.25
CA GLY A 37 8.29 10.05 0.00
C GLY A 37 8.17 9.15 1.24
N ASN A 38 7.75 7.88 1.07
CA ASN A 38 7.74 6.93 2.18
C ASN A 38 9.18 6.67 2.69
N PRO A 39 9.45 6.84 3.99
CA PRO A 39 10.80 6.65 4.54
C PRO A 39 11.14 5.18 4.85
N LEU A 40 10.15 4.28 4.79
CA LEU A 40 10.34 2.86 5.02
C LEU A 40 10.86 2.18 3.75
N PRO A 41 11.57 1.03 3.87
CA PRO A 41 12.16 0.32 2.74
C PRO A 41 11.14 -0.49 1.93
N ASP A 42 10.05 0.17 1.52
CA ASP A 42 8.97 -0.33 0.68
C ASP A 42 8.41 0.78 -0.23
N ASP A 43 8.07 0.44 -1.47
CA ASP A 43 7.81 1.44 -2.52
C ASP A 43 6.39 1.40 -3.07
N CYS A 44 5.87 0.22 -3.38
CA CYS A 44 4.62 0.05 -4.11
C CYS A 44 3.66 -0.88 -3.38
N ILE A 45 2.36 -0.58 -3.50
CA ILE A 45 1.26 -1.38 -2.96
C ILE A 45 0.15 -1.58 -3.98
N THR A 46 -0.63 -2.64 -3.81
CA THR A 46 -1.91 -2.81 -4.49
C THR A 46 -2.99 -3.32 -3.55
N MET A 47 -4.25 -3.02 -3.86
CA MET A 47 -5.42 -3.53 -3.14
C MET A 47 -6.17 -4.62 -3.92
N TYR A 48 -5.71 -5.02 -5.13
CA TYR A 48 -6.47 -5.88 -6.06
C TYR A 48 -7.10 -7.13 -5.45
N ASN A 49 -6.40 -7.80 -4.54
CA ASN A 49 -6.78 -9.11 -4.01
C ASN A 49 -7.45 -9.04 -2.63
N LEU A 50 -7.80 -7.84 -2.19
CA LEU A 50 -8.43 -7.59 -0.89
C LEU A 50 -9.95 -7.66 -1.00
N GLU A 51 -10.57 -8.18 0.05
CA GLU A 51 -12.02 -8.09 0.19
C GLU A 51 -12.43 -6.68 0.61
N TRP A 52 -13.46 -6.16 -0.06
CA TRP A 52 -14.06 -4.88 0.27
C TRP A 52 -15.31 -5.11 1.13
N ASP A 53 -15.32 -4.51 2.31
CA ASP A 53 -16.49 -4.46 3.18
C ASP A 53 -17.28 -3.18 2.90
N ALA A 54 -18.26 -3.31 2.00
CA ALA A 54 -19.12 -2.20 1.59
C ALA A 54 -20.07 -1.73 2.70
N GLN A 55 -20.38 -2.56 3.70
CA GLN A 55 -21.24 -2.13 4.82
C GLN A 55 -20.51 -1.17 5.75
N ASN A 56 -19.21 -1.40 5.97
CA ASN A 56 -18.41 -0.57 6.87
C ASN A 56 -17.47 0.41 6.14
N ASN A 57 -17.47 0.40 4.80
CA ASN A 57 -16.54 1.14 3.96
C ASN A 57 -15.07 0.88 4.36
N THR A 58 -14.73 -0.40 4.53
CA THR A 58 -13.40 -0.79 5.00
C THR A 58 -12.73 -1.86 4.15
N LEU A 59 -11.40 -1.88 4.21
CA LEU A 59 -10.57 -3.00 3.75
C LEU A 59 -9.41 -3.25 4.72
N PHE A 60 -8.87 -4.46 4.65
CA PHE A 60 -7.71 -4.87 5.43
C PHE A 60 -6.55 -5.18 4.48
N LEU A 61 -5.47 -4.42 4.62
CA LEU A 61 -4.27 -4.51 3.78
C LEU A 61 -3.12 -5.12 4.61
N PRO A 62 -2.92 -6.45 4.56
CA PRO A 62 -1.79 -7.10 5.23
C PRO A 62 -0.48 -6.71 4.55
N VAL A 63 0.52 -6.25 5.31
CA VAL A 63 1.84 -5.87 4.75
C VAL A 63 2.59 -7.09 4.21
N PHE A 64 2.21 -8.28 4.67
CA PHE A 64 2.76 -9.57 4.25
C PHE A 64 1.92 -10.28 3.16
N GLY A 65 1.06 -9.55 2.44
CA GLY A 65 0.25 -10.10 1.35
C GLY A 65 1.07 -10.56 0.13
N GLN A 66 0.65 -11.64 -0.52
CA GLN A 66 1.33 -12.16 -1.73
C GLN A 66 1.17 -11.19 -2.90
N LEU A 67 2.29 -10.81 -3.53
CA LEU A 67 2.38 -9.84 -4.62
C LEU A 67 1.57 -8.55 -4.34
N GLN A 68 1.58 -8.11 -3.09
CA GLN A 68 0.78 -6.98 -2.63
C GLN A 68 1.62 -5.75 -2.28
N TRP A 69 2.84 -5.99 -1.82
CA TRP A 69 3.82 -4.98 -1.39
C TRP A 69 5.16 -5.24 -2.06
N THR A 70 5.90 -4.18 -2.36
CA THR A 70 7.29 -4.24 -2.80
C THR A 70 8.20 -3.70 -1.71
N PHE A 71 9.25 -4.44 -1.38
CA PHE A 71 10.26 -4.06 -0.41
C PHE A 71 11.60 -3.84 -1.12
N HIS A 72 12.47 -3.00 -0.57
CA HIS A 72 13.81 -2.81 -1.13
C HIS A 72 14.59 -4.12 -1.12
N ASN A 73 15.39 -4.41 -2.15
CA ASN A 73 16.32 -5.55 -2.13
C ASN A 73 17.58 -5.25 -1.29
N SER A 74 17.34 -4.93 -0.02
CA SER A 74 18.35 -4.58 0.99
C SER A 74 18.13 -5.36 2.28
N ILE A 75 19.07 -5.25 3.23
CA ILE A 75 18.93 -5.85 4.56
C ILE A 75 17.72 -5.23 5.28
N GLN A 76 17.55 -3.90 5.23
CA GLN A 76 16.43 -3.20 5.86
C GLN A 76 15.09 -3.64 5.25
N GLY A 77 14.99 -3.77 3.92
CA GLY A 77 13.77 -4.25 3.26
C GLY A 77 13.40 -5.67 3.67
N ARG A 78 14.38 -6.58 3.78
CA ARG A 78 14.16 -7.95 4.31
C ARG A 78 13.68 -7.96 5.75
N LEU A 79 14.30 -7.13 6.61
CA LEU A 79 13.89 -7.01 8.00
C LEU A 79 12.47 -6.49 8.13
N LEU A 80 12.09 -5.46 7.34
CA LEU A 80 10.73 -4.95 7.31
C LEU A 80 9.75 -6.07 6.92
N LEU A 81 9.95 -6.71 5.77
CA LEU A 81 9.10 -7.81 5.29
C LEU A 81 8.91 -8.91 6.35
N ILE A 82 10.02 -9.43 6.91
CA ILE A 82 9.98 -10.52 7.90
C ILE A 82 9.27 -10.05 9.18
N SER A 83 9.56 -8.84 9.66
CA SER A 83 8.92 -8.31 10.87
C SER A 83 7.42 -8.11 10.68
N SER A 84 6.98 -7.61 9.51
CA SER A 84 5.57 -7.49 9.15
C SER A 84 4.86 -8.84 9.09
N TRP A 85 5.53 -9.87 8.56
CA TRP A 85 4.99 -11.23 8.55
C TRP A 85 4.88 -11.83 9.96
N LEU A 86 5.95 -11.74 10.77
CA LEU A 86 5.97 -12.26 12.14
C LEU A 86 4.94 -11.60 13.04
N SER A 87 4.74 -10.29 12.90
CA SER A 87 3.75 -9.51 13.65
C SER A 87 2.34 -9.57 13.06
N GLN A 88 2.16 -10.24 11.91
CA GLN A 88 0.92 -10.21 11.13
C GLN A 88 0.41 -8.78 10.89
N PHE A 89 1.35 -7.86 10.61
CA PHE A 89 1.06 -6.45 10.53
C PHE A 89 0.11 -6.13 9.36
N THR A 90 -0.98 -5.46 9.69
CA THR A 90 -2.09 -5.20 8.75
C THR A 90 -2.59 -3.78 8.94
N TYR A 91 -2.87 -3.07 7.85
CA TYR A 91 -3.57 -1.80 7.91
C TYR A 91 -5.07 -2.03 7.72
N LYS A 92 -5.90 -1.63 8.68
CA LYS A 92 -7.33 -1.40 8.43
C LYS A 92 -7.49 -0.01 7.85
N ILE A 93 -8.00 0.07 6.63
CA ILE A 93 -8.35 1.33 5.96
C ILE A 93 -9.85 1.49 6.09
N GLN A 94 -10.30 2.54 6.78
CA GLN A 94 -11.71 2.85 6.99
C GLN A 94 -12.03 4.20 6.38
N PHE A 95 -12.85 4.21 5.33
CA PHE A 95 -13.28 5.43 4.67
C PHE A 95 -14.41 6.10 5.46
N GLU A 96 -14.47 7.43 5.38
CA GLU A 96 -15.47 8.24 6.08
C GLU A 96 -16.87 8.06 5.48
N ASP A 97 -16.94 7.87 4.15
CA ASP A 97 -18.18 7.75 3.38
C ASP A 97 -17.94 7.04 2.04
N ASP A 98 -19.02 6.86 1.26
CA ASP A 98 -19.02 6.20 -0.04
C ASP A 98 -18.29 6.98 -1.14
N THR A 99 -17.84 8.22 -0.87
CA THR A 99 -17.02 8.97 -1.83
C THR A 99 -15.59 8.44 -1.89
N LEU A 100 -15.16 7.71 -0.85
CA LEU A 100 -13.82 7.12 -0.73
C LEU A 100 -12.68 8.14 -0.82
N LYS A 101 -12.96 9.41 -0.55
CA LYS A 101 -11.98 10.50 -0.64
C LYS A 101 -11.15 10.66 0.63
N LYS A 102 -11.66 10.20 1.78
CA LYS A 102 -10.98 10.35 3.06
C LYS A 102 -11.09 9.05 3.84
N SER A 103 -10.00 8.69 4.51
CA SER A 103 -9.96 7.49 5.34
C SER A 103 -9.05 7.65 6.54
N GLN A 104 -9.41 6.94 7.60
CA GLN A 104 -8.53 6.62 8.70
C GLN A 104 -7.79 5.31 8.41
N ILE A 105 -6.49 5.31 8.68
CA ILE A 105 -5.66 4.10 8.61
C ILE A 105 -5.33 3.69 10.05
N ILE A 106 -5.75 2.49 10.42
CA ILE A 106 -5.56 1.90 11.75
C ILE A 106 -4.60 0.72 11.61
N PRO A 107 -3.35 0.86 12.09
CA PRO A 107 -2.42 -0.26 12.11
C PRO A 107 -2.89 -1.35 13.08
N LEU A 108 -2.71 -2.61 12.72
CA LEU A 108 -3.03 -3.79 13.50
C LEU A 108 -1.77 -4.66 13.63
N SER A 109 -1.51 -5.17 14.82
CA SER A 109 -0.47 -6.20 15.08
C SER A 109 -1.15 -7.41 15.71
N PHE A 110 -0.97 -8.60 15.14
CA PHE A 110 -1.70 -9.82 15.53
C PHE A 110 -3.24 -9.62 15.59
N GLY A 111 -3.79 -8.77 14.70
CA GLY A 111 -5.20 -8.41 14.69
C GLY A 111 -5.64 -7.39 15.75
N ILE A 112 -4.74 -6.98 16.65
CA ILE A 112 -5.01 -6.01 17.71
C ILE A 112 -4.74 -4.59 17.19
N PRO A 113 -5.70 -3.67 17.26
CA PRO A 113 -5.50 -2.28 16.84
C PRO A 113 -4.44 -1.57 17.67
N ILE A 114 -3.51 -0.91 16.99
CA ILE A 114 -2.57 0.02 17.60
C ILE A 114 -3.34 1.31 17.94
N PRO A 115 -3.32 1.77 19.19
CA PRO A 115 -4.05 2.97 19.60
C PRO A 115 -3.64 4.23 18.82
N ARG A 116 -4.62 5.11 18.54
CA ARG A 116 -4.40 6.36 17.79
C ARG A 116 -3.41 7.33 18.46
N TRP A 117 -3.30 7.29 19.79
CA TRP A 117 -2.32 8.12 20.49
C TRP A 117 -0.87 7.70 20.19
N ILE A 118 -0.63 6.47 19.70
CA ILE A 118 0.68 6.02 19.21
C ILE A 118 0.86 6.44 17.75
N VAL A 119 -0.13 6.10 16.91
CA VAL A 119 -0.14 6.39 15.48
C VAL A 119 -1.54 6.84 15.07
N ASP A 120 -1.70 8.13 14.79
CA ASP A 120 -2.90 8.66 14.15
C ASP A 120 -2.58 8.97 12.71
N ALA A 121 -3.32 8.36 11.80
CA ALA A 121 -2.90 8.29 10.42
C ALA A 121 -4.09 8.34 9.48
N THR A 122 -4.07 9.29 8.55
CA THR A 122 -5.13 9.50 7.57
C THR A 122 -4.61 9.36 6.15
N MET A 123 -5.54 9.11 5.22
CA MET A 123 -5.29 9.15 3.79
C MET A 123 -6.42 9.91 3.11
N CYS A 124 -6.07 11.01 2.44
CA CYS A 124 -7.03 11.89 1.76
C CYS A 124 -6.67 11.99 0.27
N GLN A 125 -7.63 11.76 -0.61
CA GLN A 125 -7.47 11.98 -2.03
C GLN A 125 -7.21 13.47 -2.29
N ASP A 126 -6.25 13.77 -3.17
CA ASP A 126 -5.97 15.14 -3.57
C ASP A 126 -7.12 15.64 -4.46
N GLU A 127 -7.72 16.77 -4.08
CA GLU A 127 -8.84 17.39 -4.81
C GLU A 127 -8.44 17.82 -6.22
N ASN A 128 -7.14 18.08 -6.44
CA ASN A 128 -6.59 18.44 -7.75
C ASN A 128 -6.09 17.21 -8.54
N SER A 129 -6.32 16.00 -8.03
CA SER A 129 -5.88 14.78 -8.70
C SER A 129 -6.71 14.53 -9.97
N HIS A 130 -6.03 14.37 -11.10
CA HIS A 130 -6.68 13.87 -12.31
C HIS A 130 -7.15 12.43 -12.06
N ASN A 131 -8.46 12.18 -12.22
CA ASN A 131 -9.07 10.84 -12.08
C ASN A 131 -8.90 10.18 -10.70
N GLY A 132 -8.55 10.97 -9.68
CA GLY A 132 -8.38 10.46 -8.33
C GLY A 132 -7.15 9.56 -8.14
N ASP A 133 -6.12 9.70 -8.96
CA ASP A 133 -4.87 8.92 -8.91
C ASP A 133 -3.93 9.24 -7.72
N THR A 134 -4.22 10.26 -6.92
CA THR A 134 -3.30 10.77 -5.89
C THR A 134 -3.97 10.86 -4.53
N TRP A 135 -3.31 10.32 -3.50
CA TRP A 135 -3.71 10.46 -2.09
C TRP A 135 -2.54 10.93 -1.23
N LYS A 136 -2.83 11.82 -0.29
CA LYS A 136 -1.89 12.28 0.72
C LYS A 136 -2.05 11.43 1.97
N ARG A 137 -0.99 10.75 2.36
CA ARG A 137 -0.85 10.07 3.64
C ARG A 137 -0.32 11.07 4.67
N LYS A 138 -1.08 11.27 5.75
CA LYS A 138 -0.62 12.06 6.90
C LYS A 138 -0.48 11.16 8.12
N ASN A 139 0.60 11.34 8.86
CA ASN A 139 0.89 10.62 10.08
C ASN A 139 1.17 11.61 11.23
N LEU A 140 0.61 11.30 12.39
CA LEU A 140 0.87 11.95 13.66
C LEU A 140 1.33 10.87 14.64
N TRP A 141 2.59 10.97 15.06
CA TRP A 141 3.20 10.01 15.96
C TRP A 141 3.18 10.51 17.40
N PHE A 142 2.84 9.62 18.34
CA PHE A 142 2.80 9.90 19.78
C PHE A 142 1.97 11.15 20.14
N GLY A 143 0.93 11.45 19.35
CA GLY A 143 0.06 12.62 19.51
C GLY A 143 0.75 13.99 19.34
N ALA A 144 2.04 14.06 19.03
CA ALA A 144 2.81 15.29 19.14
C ALA A 144 3.88 15.50 18.05
N ILE A 145 4.22 14.49 17.26
CA ILE A 145 5.23 14.59 16.19
C ILE A 145 4.50 14.65 14.83
N PRO A 146 4.10 15.85 14.36
CA PRO A 146 3.41 15.98 13.09
C PRO A 146 4.35 15.74 11.92
N ARG A 147 3.82 15.17 10.83
CA ARG A 147 4.46 15.01 9.51
C ARG A 147 5.64 14.03 9.44
N PHE A 148 5.93 13.31 10.53
CA PHE A 148 6.93 12.25 10.46
C PHE A 148 6.37 11.08 9.63
N ALA A 149 7.05 10.76 8.53
CA ALA A 149 6.65 9.77 7.54
C ALA A 149 5.37 10.11 6.73
N ASP A 150 5.05 11.39 6.51
CA ASP A 150 4.06 11.76 5.49
C ASP A 150 4.56 11.38 4.09
N TYR A 151 3.67 10.87 3.25
CA TYR A 151 3.99 10.52 1.86
C TYR A 151 2.77 10.64 0.95
N THR A 152 2.99 10.55 -0.35
CA THR A 152 1.91 10.62 -1.35
C THR A 152 1.78 9.28 -2.04
N LEU A 153 0.60 8.65 -1.96
CA LEU A 153 0.27 7.52 -2.83
C LEU A 153 -0.07 8.06 -4.22
N ARG A 154 0.63 7.59 -5.24
CA ARG A 154 0.38 7.91 -6.65
C ARG A 154 0.07 6.63 -7.39
N ARG A 155 -1.06 6.56 -8.08
CA ARG A 155 -1.38 5.44 -8.96
C ARG A 155 -0.39 5.42 -10.12
N ILE A 156 0.33 4.31 -10.27
CA ILE A 156 1.32 4.09 -11.35
C ILE A 156 0.84 3.07 -12.38
N VAL A 157 -0.11 2.21 -12.00
CA VAL A 157 -0.82 1.29 -12.90
C VAL A 157 -2.31 1.44 -12.64
N ASP A 158 -3.09 1.68 -13.70
CA ASP A 158 -4.56 1.82 -13.63
C ASP A 158 -5.28 0.47 -13.47
N GLU A 159 -6.61 0.52 -13.33
CA GLU A 159 -7.44 -0.69 -13.17
C GLU A 159 -7.40 -1.63 -14.39
N ASN A 160 -6.99 -1.12 -15.55
CA ASN A 160 -6.86 -1.86 -16.81
C ASN A 160 -5.44 -2.41 -17.02
N GLY A 161 -4.51 -2.15 -16.10
CA GLY A 161 -3.11 -2.57 -16.21
C GLY A 161 -2.23 -1.64 -17.03
N ASN A 162 -2.69 -0.43 -17.40
CA ASN A 162 -1.88 0.54 -18.13
C ASN A 162 -1.05 1.40 -17.18
N TYR A 163 0.16 1.77 -17.60
CA TYR A 163 1.00 2.68 -16.84
C TYR A 163 0.48 4.12 -16.91
N THR A 164 0.43 4.79 -15.76
CA THR A 164 0.12 6.23 -15.68
C THR A 164 1.38 7.07 -15.92
N THR A 165 1.22 8.39 -16.00
CA THR A 165 2.37 9.32 -16.09
C THR A 165 3.30 9.23 -14.88
N ALA A 166 2.76 8.93 -13.68
CA ALA A 166 3.54 8.81 -12.45
C ALA A 166 4.48 7.60 -12.44
N PHE A 167 4.30 6.63 -13.35
CA PHE A 167 5.17 5.45 -13.44
C PHE A 167 6.62 5.82 -13.76
N LYS A 168 6.83 6.76 -14.70
CA LYS A 168 8.18 7.23 -15.06
C LYS A 168 8.87 7.92 -13.89
N ASP A 169 8.12 8.73 -13.14
CA ASP A 169 8.62 9.42 -11.94
C ASP A 169 9.03 8.42 -10.86
N MET A 170 8.27 7.33 -10.68
CA MET A 170 8.60 6.25 -9.75
C MET A 170 9.94 5.60 -10.14
N LEU A 171 10.12 5.20 -11.40
CA LEU A 171 11.35 4.54 -11.86
C LEU A 171 12.61 5.40 -11.71
N ALA A 172 12.47 6.74 -11.69
CA ALA A 172 13.59 7.65 -11.45
C ALA A 172 13.97 7.77 -9.96
N LYS A 173 13.11 7.31 -9.04
CA LYS A 173 13.25 7.49 -7.59
C LYS A 173 13.61 6.22 -6.83
N VAL A 174 13.35 5.05 -7.39
CA VAL A 174 13.51 3.76 -6.72
C VAL A 174 14.49 2.86 -7.46
N GLU A 175 15.07 1.89 -6.75
CA GLU A 175 15.85 0.83 -7.39
C GLU A 175 14.90 -0.12 -8.14
N ASN A 176 15.27 -0.50 -9.37
CA ASN A 176 14.40 -1.32 -10.21
C ASN A 176 14.14 -2.72 -9.62
N GLU A 177 15.10 -3.28 -8.88
CA GLU A 177 14.95 -4.60 -8.28
C GLU A 177 14.35 -4.50 -6.86
N CYS A 178 13.22 -5.17 -6.64
CA CYS A 178 12.55 -5.22 -5.36
C CYS A 178 12.33 -6.66 -4.87
N LEU A 179 12.01 -6.81 -3.59
CA LEU A 179 11.57 -8.04 -2.96
C LEU A 179 10.06 -8.06 -2.84
N VAL A 180 9.47 -9.23 -3.08
CA VAL A 180 8.04 -9.47 -2.90
C VAL A 180 7.81 -10.82 -2.25
N ILE A 181 6.66 -10.98 -1.60
CA ILE A 181 6.16 -12.30 -1.20
C ILE A 181 5.50 -12.92 -2.43
N ALA A 182 6.09 -14.01 -2.93
CA ALA A 182 5.59 -14.73 -4.08
C ALA A 182 4.32 -15.51 -3.76
N ARG A 183 3.58 -15.87 -4.81
CA ARG A 183 2.47 -16.80 -4.69
C ARG A 183 3.02 -18.19 -4.36
N ASN A 184 2.34 -18.89 -3.46
CA ASN A 184 2.54 -20.33 -3.36
C ASN A 184 1.96 -20.98 -4.63
N PRO A 185 2.66 -21.95 -5.24
CA PRO A 185 2.17 -22.70 -6.38
C PRO A 185 0.90 -23.48 -6.05
#